data_AF-A0A0K1P978-F1
#
_entry.id   AF-A0A0K1P978-F1
#
_cell.length_a   1.000
_cell.length_b   1.000
_cell.length_c   1.000
_cell.angle_alpha   90.00
_cell.angle_beta   90.00
_cell.angle_gamma   90.00
#
_symmetry.space_group_name_H-M   'P 1'
#
loop_
_entity.id
_entity.type
_entity.pdbx_description
1 polymer ?
#
loop_
_entity_poly.entity_id
_entity_poly.type
_entity_poly.pdbx_seq_one_letter_code
_entity_poly.pdbx_strand_id
1 'polypeptide(L)'
;MPSHRRPLADLKRRYLDEGLPLTAAAEEELRCDPRAGARTILQSIERRRAEARAEGQRLRTMLRYERALWSEGIQRVAGVDEAGMSPLAGPVVAAAVILPEGCRIPGVDDSKKLDASTRGR
;
A
#
# COMPACT_ATOMS: atom_id res chain seq x y z
N MET A 1 36.39 -0.34 -22.97
CA MET A 1 35.66 0.90 -22.64
C MET A 1 35.15 0.77 -21.22
N PRO A 2 35.62 1.57 -20.26
CA PRO A 2 35.12 1.49 -18.89
C PRO A 2 33.66 1.97 -18.91
N SER A 3 32.72 1.04 -18.77
CA SER A 3 31.33 1.41 -18.52
C SER A 3 31.31 2.20 -17.22
N HIS A 4 31.01 3.48 -17.29
CA HIS A 4 30.92 4.34 -16.11
C HIS A 4 29.66 3.93 -15.33
N ARG A 5 29.77 2.84 -14.57
CA ARG A 5 28.67 2.33 -13.73
C ARG A 5 28.34 3.37 -12.70
N ARG A 6 27.05 3.68 -12.54
CA ARG A 6 26.60 4.66 -11.55
C ARG A 6 27.09 4.30 -10.14
N PRO A 7 27.51 5.29 -9.33
CA PRO A 7 27.83 5.08 -7.92
C PRO A 7 26.66 4.44 -7.16
N LEU A 8 26.95 3.56 -6.20
CA LEU A 8 25.91 2.91 -5.39
C LEU A 8 25.10 3.93 -4.56
N ALA A 9 25.73 5.02 -4.13
CA ALA A 9 25.07 6.11 -3.40
C ALA A 9 23.97 6.76 -4.25
N ASP A 10 24.24 7.01 -5.53
CA ASP A 10 23.24 7.57 -6.45
C ASP A 10 22.10 6.60 -6.72
N LEU A 11 22.39 5.31 -6.85
CA LEU A 11 21.37 4.27 -7.03
C LEU A 11 20.47 4.16 -5.80
N LYS A 12 21.03 4.21 -4.58
CA LYS A 12 20.26 4.24 -3.34
C LYS A 12 19.36 5.47 -3.27
N ARG A 13 19.94 6.67 -3.46
CA ARG A 13 19.20 7.93 -3.45
C ARG A 13 18.01 7.91 -4.40
N ARG A 14 18.24 7.52 -5.66
CA ARG A 14 17.19 7.55 -6.69
C ARG A 14 16.04 6.58 -6.42
N TYR A 15 16.33 5.35 -6.03
CA TYR A 15 15.29 4.30 -5.99
C TYR A 15 14.73 4.03 -4.60
N LEU A 16 15.52 4.25 -3.54
CA LEU A 16 15.09 4.03 -2.16
C LEU A 16 14.59 5.34 -1.55
N ASP A 17 15.36 6.43 -1.65
CA ASP A 17 15.03 7.69 -0.98
C ASP A 17 14.01 8.52 -1.79
N GLU A 18 14.29 8.76 -3.08
CA GLU A 18 13.41 9.50 -3.99
C GLU A 18 12.26 8.65 -4.55
N GLY A 19 12.35 7.31 -4.41
CA GLY A 19 11.29 6.39 -4.81
C GLY A 19 11.02 6.36 -6.32
N LEU A 20 11.99 6.73 -7.16
CA LEU A 20 11.80 6.77 -8.62
C LEU A 20 11.39 5.40 -9.17
N PRO A 21 10.52 5.37 -10.20
CA PRO A 21 10.14 4.12 -10.84
C PRO A 21 11.35 3.49 -11.53
N LEU A 22 11.53 2.19 -11.31
CA LEU A 22 12.56 1.41 -11.96
C LEU A 22 12.09 1.00 -13.36
N THR A 23 12.72 1.55 -14.40
CA THR A 23 12.49 1.18 -15.80
C THR A 23 13.10 -0.19 -16.08
N ALA A 24 12.62 -0.89 -17.12
CA ALA A 24 13.14 -2.21 -17.50
C ALA A 24 14.67 -2.21 -17.73
N ALA A 25 15.19 -1.18 -18.39
CA ALA A 25 16.63 -1.04 -18.63
C ALA A 25 17.43 -0.85 -17.33
N ALA A 26 16.93 -0.04 -16.39
CA ALA A 26 17.59 0.17 -15.10
C ALA A 26 17.51 -1.07 -14.18
N GLU A 27 16.43 -1.84 -14.29
CA GLU A 27 16.28 -3.10 -13.59
C GLU A 27 17.29 -4.14 -14.08
N GLU A 28 17.47 -4.25 -15.40
CA GLU A 28 18.50 -5.10 -15.99
C GLU A 28 19.91 -4.67 -15.58
N GLU A 29 20.19 -3.36 -15.59
CA GLU A 29 21.48 -2.82 -15.15
C GLU A 29 21.80 -3.21 -13.70
N LEU A 30 20.81 -3.12 -12.79
CA LEU A 30 20.97 -3.54 -11.40
C LEU A 30 21.14 -5.06 -11.26
N ARG A 31 20.45 -5.85 -12.09
CA ARG A 31 20.53 -7.31 -12.07
C ARG A 31 21.90 -7.83 -12.54
N CYS A 32 22.44 -7.21 -13.59
CA CYS A 32 23.77 -7.52 -14.13
C CYS A 32 24.92 -6.95 -13.28
N ASP A 33 24.63 -6.12 -12.26
CA ASP A 33 25.67 -5.52 -11.43
C ASP A 33 26.22 -6.53 -10.40
N PRO A 34 27.53 -6.86 -10.45
CA PRO A 34 28.14 -7.81 -9.52
C PRO A 34 28.28 -7.27 -8.09
N ARG A 35 28.13 -5.95 -7.87
CA ARG A 35 28.30 -5.31 -6.56
C ARG A 35 27.20 -5.77 -5.61
N ALA A 36 27.57 -6.21 -4.40
CA ALA A 36 26.61 -6.63 -3.38
C ALA A 36 25.57 -5.55 -3.06
N GLY A 37 25.99 -4.28 -3.02
CA GLY A 37 25.08 -3.16 -2.76
C GLY A 37 24.01 -2.96 -3.85
N ALA A 38 24.31 -3.25 -5.11
CA ALA A 38 23.32 -3.15 -6.19
C ALA A 38 22.25 -4.25 -6.06
N ARG A 39 22.66 -5.47 -5.70
CA ARG A 39 21.73 -6.57 -5.38
C ARG A 39 20.82 -6.22 -4.20
N THR A 40 21.36 -5.65 -3.13
CA THR A 40 20.55 -5.21 -1.97
C THR A 40 19.52 -4.14 -2.36
N ILE A 41 19.90 -3.19 -3.23
CA ILE A 41 18.96 -2.17 -3.73
C ILE A 41 17.82 -2.84 -4.51
N LEU A 42 18.15 -3.73 -5.44
CA LEU A 42 17.15 -4.46 -6.24
C LEU A 42 16.19 -5.25 -5.34
N GLN A 43 16.71 -6.03 -4.39
CA GLN A 43 15.91 -6.80 -3.43
C GLN A 43 14.97 -5.91 -2.60
N SER A 44 15.44 -4.74 -2.16
CA SER A 44 14.60 -3.79 -1.42
C SER A 44 13.45 -3.24 -2.28
N ILE A 45 13.71 -2.95 -3.55
CA ILE A 45 12.68 -2.48 -4.50
C ILE A 45 11.67 -3.60 -4.79
N GLU A 46 12.14 -4.82 -5.02
CA GLU A 46 11.30 -5.99 -5.28
C GLU A 46 10.39 -6.30 -4.09
N ARG A 47 10.94 -6.26 -2.86
CA ARG A 47 10.17 -6.42 -1.63
C ARG A 47 9.08 -5.35 -1.52
N ARG A 48 9.43 -4.07 -1.68
CA ARG A 48 8.45 -2.96 -1.66
C ARG A 48 7.34 -3.15 -2.70
N ARG A 49 7.69 -3.58 -3.93
CA ARG A 49 6.72 -3.89 -4.99
C ARG A 49 5.83 -5.08 -4.62
N ALA A 50 6.39 -6.13 -4.03
CA ALA A 50 5.64 -7.30 -3.58
C ALA A 50 4.64 -6.94 -2.47
N GLU A 51 5.08 -6.18 -1.46
CA GLU A 51 4.24 -5.65 -0.38
C GLU A 51 3.10 -4.78 -0.93
N ALA A 52 3.40 -3.85 -1.84
CA ALA A 52 2.38 -3.01 -2.47
C ALA A 52 1.36 -3.82 -3.29
N ARG A 53 1.81 -4.88 -3.98
CA ARG A 53 0.90 -5.80 -4.70
C ARG A 53 0.02 -6.61 -3.75
N ALA A 54 0.61 -7.12 -2.66
CA ALA A 54 -0.11 -7.87 -1.64
C ALA A 54 -1.17 -6.99 -0.98
N GLU A 55 -0.83 -5.75 -0.63
CA GLU A 55 -1.79 -4.78 -0.09
C GLU A 55 -2.89 -4.46 -1.10
N GLY A 56 -2.53 -4.25 -2.37
CA GLY A 56 -3.52 -4.07 -3.43
C GLY A 56 -4.48 -5.26 -3.58
N GLN A 57 -3.98 -6.50 -3.40
CA GLN A 57 -4.82 -7.71 -3.40
C GLN A 57 -5.74 -7.72 -2.17
N ARG A 58 -5.22 -7.43 -0.98
CA ARG A 58 -5.99 -7.38 0.28
C ARG A 58 -7.14 -6.38 0.19
N LEU A 59 -6.85 -5.15 -0.25
CA LEU A 59 -7.87 -4.11 -0.43
C LEU A 59 -8.92 -4.51 -1.48
N ARG A 60 -8.50 -5.14 -2.59
CA ARG A 60 -9.43 -5.66 -3.59
C ARG A 60 -10.37 -6.73 -3.03
N THR A 61 -9.88 -7.58 -2.15
CA THR A 61 -10.67 -8.63 -1.49
C THR A 61 -11.61 -8.04 -0.42
N MET A 62 -11.13 -7.05 0.34
CA MET A 62 -11.94 -6.33 1.33
C MET A 62 -13.13 -5.63 0.66
N LEU A 63 -12.89 -4.92 -0.44
CA LEU A 63 -13.90 -4.19 -1.21
C LEU A 63 -14.72 -5.07 -2.16
N ARG A 64 -14.85 -6.38 -1.90
CA ARG A 64 -15.51 -7.30 -2.84
C ARG A 64 -16.97 -6.95 -3.10
N TYR A 65 -17.68 -6.44 -2.09
CA TYR A 65 -19.11 -6.14 -2.18
C TYR A 65 -19.33 -4.82 -2.90
N GLU A 66 -18.59 -3.80 -2.51
CA GLU A 66 -18.59 -2.48 -3.14
C GLU A 66 -18.27 -2.59 -4.63
N ARG A 67 -17.27 -3.40 -4.99
CA ARG A 67 -16.91 -3.62 -6.40
C ARG A 67 -17.99 -4.30 -7.22
N ALA A 68 -18.70 -5.26 -6.63
CA ALA A 68 -19.85 -5.89 -7.30
C ALA A 68 -20.95 -4.85 -7.55
N LEU A 69 -21.30 -4.08 -6.52
CA LEU A 69 -22.32 -3.02 -6.62
C LEU A 69 -21.92 -1.90 -7.60
N TRP A 70 -20.66 -1.47 -7.60
CA TRP A 70 -20.15 -0.49 -8.57
C TRP A 70 -20.25 -1.03 -10.01
N SER A 71 -19.97 -2.32 -10.23
CA SER A 71 -20.11 -2.94 -11.56
C SER A 71 -21.55 -3.01 -12.06
N GLU A 72 -22.53 -2.95 -11.15
CA GLU A 72 -23.96 -2.86 -11.45
C GLU A 72 -24.43 -1.39 -11.63
N GLY A 73 -23.52 -0.42 -11.51
CA GLY A 73 -23.81 1.02 -11.65
C GLY A 73 -24.28 1.70 -10.36
N ILE A 74 -24.25 1.01 -9.21
CA ILE A 74 -24.61 1.60 -7.91
C ILE A 74 -23.44 2.42 -7.39
N GLN A 75 -23.51 3.74 -7.53
CA GLN A 75 -22.38 4.62 -7.22
C GLN A 75 -22.20 4.96 -5.74
N ARG A 76 -23.28 4.91 -4.94
CA ARG A 76 -23.27 5.32 -3.53
C ARG A 76 -23.46 4.10 -2.64
N VAL A 77 -22.35 3.52 -2.21
CA VAL A 77 -22.33 2.37 -1.27
C VAL A 77 -21.81 2.87 0.07
N ALA A 78 -22.63 2.72 1.13
CA ALA A 78 -22.25 3.12 2.48
C ALA A 78 -21.83 1.89 3.29
N GLY A 79 -20.61 1.90 3.84
CA GLY A 79 -20.20 1.00 4.91
C GLY A 79 -20.68 1.55 6.25
N VAL A 80 -21.24 0.70 7.11
CA VAL A 80 -21.79 1.08 8.41
C VAL A 80 -21.15 0.21 9.49
N ASP A 81 -20.77 0.82 10.61
CA ASP A 81 -20.22 0.11 11.78
C ASP A 81 -20.60 0.84 13.09
N GLU A 82 -20.65 0.08 14.19
CA GLU A 82 -20.99 0.59 15.52
C GLU A 82 -19.92 0.29 16.58
N ALA A 83 -19.86 1.16 17.59
CA ALA A 83 -19.02 1.00 18.76
C ALA A 83 -19.84 1.20 20.05
N GLY A 84 -19.48 0.46 21.09
CA GLY A 84 -20.08 0.62 22.42
C GLY A 84 -21.24 -0.32 22.74
N MET A 85 -21.41 -1.42 22.01
CA MET A 85 -22.48 -2.41 22.29
C MET A 85 -22.24 -3.21 23.59
N SER A 86 -20.99 -3.52 23.94
CA SER A 86 -20.64 -4.37 25.09
C SER A 86 -20.41 -3.68 26.45
N PRO A 87 -19.92 -2.43 26.54
CA PRO A 87 -19.71 -1.76 27.82
C PRO A 87 -20.99 -1.62 28.66
N LEU A 88 -20.84 -1.69 30.00
CA LEU A 88 -21.95 -1.53 30.97
C LEU A 88 -22.54 -0.11 31.02
N ALA A 89 -21.80 0.89 30.53
CA ALA A 89 -22.20 2.28 30.50
C ALA A 89 -21.56 2.99 29.30
N GLY A 90 -22.20 4.07 28.85
CA GLY A 90 -21.80 4.85 27.68
C GLY A 90 -22.77 4.65 26.51
N PRO A 91 -22.83 5.61 25.56
CA PRO A 91 -23.68 5.50 24.39
C PRO A 91 -23.14 4.47 23.41
N VAL A 92 -24.05 3.87 22.63
CA VAL A 92 -23.69 3.21 21.37
C VAL A 92 -23.59 4.27 20.29
N VAL A 93 -22.50 4.27 19.53
CA VAL A 93 -22.27 5.21 18.43
C VAL A 93 -22.12 4.42 17.15
N ALA A 94 -22.83 4.83 16.10
CA ALA A 94 -22.71 4.25 14.76
C ALA A 94 -22.25 5.30 13.75
N ALA A 95 -21.51 4.86 12.73
CA ALA A 95 -21.05 5.71 11.65
C ALA A 95 -21.35 5.06 10.29
N ALA A 96 -21.61 5.91 9.29
CA ALA A 96 -21.79 5.49 7.90
C ALA A 96 -20.82 6.28 7.00
N VAL A 97 -20.07 5.58 6.16
CA VAL A 97 -19.07 6.19 5.26
C VAL A 97 -19.33 5.73 3.83
N ILE A 98 -19.45 6.69 2.92
CA ILE A 98 -19.49 6.43 1.47
C ILE A 98 -18.12 6.80 0.90
N LEU A 99 -17.41 5.81 0.37
CA LEU A 99 -16.13 6.04 -0.29
C LEU A 99 -16.34 6.22 -1.80
N PRO A 100 -15.61 7.14 -2.47
CA PRO A 100 -15.56 7.19 -3.93
C PRO A 100 -15.08 5.86 -4.52
N GLU A 101 -15.56 5.51 -5.71
CA GLU A 101 -15.07 4.34 -6.43
C GLU A 101 -13.55 4.44 -6.64
N GLY A 102 -12.85 3.33 -6.38
CA GLY A 102 -11.40 3.26 -6.52
C GLY A 102 -10.62 3.97 -5.41
N CYS A 103 -11.29 4.54 -4.40
CA CYS A 103 -10.64 5.07 -3.20
C CYS A 103 -9.81 3.96 -2.53
N ARG A 104 -8.55 4.26 -2.23
CA ARG A 104 -7.66 3.36 -1.50
C ARG A 104 -7.14 4.08 -0.28
N ILE A 105 -7.37 3.51 0.88
CA ILE A 105 -6.84 3.97 2.16
C ILE A 105 -5.77 2.95 2.57
N PRO A 106 -4.47 3.26 2.34
CA PRO A 106 -3.40 2.34 2.69
C PRO A 106 -3.44 2.00 4.18
N GLY A 107 -3.34 0.72 4.52
CA GLY A 107 -3.31 0.29 5.93
C GLY A 107 -4.66 0.33 6.65
N VAL A 108 -5.78 0.57 5.95
CA VAL A 108 -7.11 0.44 6.54
C VAL A 108 -7.32 -1.01 6.99
N ASP A 109 -7.72 -1.19 8.24
CA ASP A 109 -8.01 -2.48 8.87
C ASP A 109 -9.01 -2.27 10.02
N ASP A 110 -9.45 -3.36 10.64
CA ASP A 110 -10.30 -3.33 11.82
C ASP A 110 -9.68 -2.46 12.91
N SER A 111 -10.48 -1.56 13.47
CA SER A 111 -10.03 -0.55 14.44
C SER A 111 -9.39 -1.17 15.69
N LYS A 112 -9.71 -2.42 16.03
CA LYS A 112 -9.13 -3.16 17.17
C LYS A 112 -7.72 -3.68 16.88
N LYS A 113 -7.33 -3.77 15.61
CA LYS A 113 -5.97 -4.15 15.18
C LYS A 113 -5.03 -2.96 15.01
N LEU A 114 -5.58 -1.75 14.93
CA LEU A 114 -4.79 -0.52 14.81
C LEU A 114 -4.43 0.01 16.21
N ASP A 115 -3.20 0.49 16.36
CA ASP A 115 -2.81 1.24 17.56
C ASP A 115 -3.49 2.62 17.60
N ALA A 116 -3.49 3.24 18.78
CA ALA A 116 -4.19 4.52 18.98
C ALA A 116 -3.62 5.65 18.11
N SER A 117 -2.30 5.64 17.85
CA SER A 117 -1.65 6.68 17.04
C SER A 117 -2.01 6.58 15.56
N THR A 118 -2.13 5.35 15.05
CA THR A 118 -2.49 5.03 13.67
C THR A 118 -3.96 5.32 13.42
N ARG A 119 -4.84 5.12 14.41
CA ARG A 119 -6.27 5.43 14.31
C ARG A 119 -6.58 6.93 14.31
N GLY A 120 -5.77 7.74 15.01
CA GLY A 120 -6.01 9.19 15.17
C GLY A 120 -5.38 10.07 14.07
N ARG A 121 -4.75 9.46 13.06
CA ARG A 121 -4.07 10.15 11.96
C ARG A 121 -5.02 10.42 10.80
#